data_AF-A0A2H0MMS4-F1
#
_entry.id   AF-A0A2H0MMS4-F1
#
_cell.length_a   1.000
_cell.length_b   1.000
_cell.length_c   1.000
_cell.angle_alpha   90.00
_cell.angle_beta   90.00
_cell.angle_gamma   90.00
#
_symmetry.space_group_name_H-M   'P 1'
#
loop_
_entity.id
_entity.type
_entity.pdbx_description
1 polymer ?
#
loop_
_entity_poly.entity_id
_entity_poly.type
_entity_poly.pdbx_seq_one_letter_code
_entity_poly.pdbx_strand_id
1 'polypeptide(L)' 'MAKKFNENILKALEAAKEAAGICKQAMIDANDESCRAMYSAIYKDCEKHIAMLKGEIELHKKQQKWDVK' A
#
# COMPACT_ATOMS: atom_id res chain seq x y z
N MET A 1 -0.89 -11.74 19.98
CA MET A 1 -0.94 -10.30 19.59
C MET A 1 -0.28 -10.04 18.22
N ALA A 2 0.86 -10.69 17.93
CA ALA A 2 1.57 -10.58 16.65
C ALA A 2 0.72 -10.94 15.43
N LYS A 3 -0.09 -12.02 15.50
CA LYS A 3 -0.98 -12.43 14.40
C LYS A 3 -1.92 -11.33 13.91
N LYS A 4 -2.62 -10.65 14.82
CA LYS A 4 -3.55 -9.54 14.48
C LYS A 4 -2.82 -8.35 13.86
N PHE A 5 -1.60 -8.06 14.33
CA PHE A 5 -0.76 -7.01 13.75
C PHE A 5 -0.33 -7.38 12.32
N ASN A 6 0.12 -8.61 12.09
CA ASN A 6 0.51 -9.10 10.76
C ASN A 6 -0.69 -9.11 9.79
N GLU A 7 -1.87 -9.50 10.25
CA GLU A 7 -3.12 -9.40 9.49
C GLU A 7 -3.43 -7.94 9.09
N ASN A 8 -3.19 -6.98 9.98
CA ASN A 8 -3.38 -5.57 9.67
C ASN A 8 -2.36 -5.07 8.62
N ILE A 9 -1.10 -5.54 8.67
CA ILE A 9 -0.11 -5.21 7.63
C ILE A 9 -0.60 -5.71 6.26
N LEU A 10 -1.11 -6.93 6.18
CA LEU A 10 -1.64 -7.50 4.94
C LEU A 10 -2.84 -6.70 4.43
N LYS A 11 -3.79 -6.34 5.30
CA LYS A 11 -4.94 -5.50 4.93
C LYS A 11 -4.51 -4.13 4.42
N ALA A 12 -3.56 -3.48 5.10
CA ALA A 12 -3.01 -2.20 4.67
C ALA A 12 -2.31 -2.31 3.31
N LEU A 13 -1.59 -3.40 3.05
CA LEU A 13 -0.91 -3.65 1.78
C LEU A 13 -1.92 -3.79 0.63
N GLU A 14 -2.98 -4.57 0.82
CA GLU A 14 -4.03 -4.72 -0.19
C GLU A 14 -4.77 -3.41 -0.43
N ALA A 15 -5.15 -2.67 0.62
CA ALA A 15 -5.79 -1.37 0.48
C ALA A 15 -4.90 -0.36 -0.27
N ALA A 16 -3.59 -0.35 -0.01
CA ALA A 16 -2.66 0.54 -0.70
C ALA A 16 -2.52 0.18 -2.19
N LYS A 17 -2.52 -1.11 -2.54
CA LYS A 17 -2.53 -1.58 -3.94
C LYS A 17 -3.82 -1.20 -4.66
N GLU A 18 -4.96 -1.39 -4.01
CA GLU A 18 -6.26 -1.02 -4.56
C GLU A 18 -6.34 0.49 -4.82
N ALA A 19 -5.95 1.31 -3.83
CA ALA A 19 -5.87 2.76 -3.98
C ALA A 19 -4.92 3.18 -5.13
N ALA A 20 -3.76 2.55 -5.26
CA ALA A 20 -2.83 2.81 -6.37
C ALA A 20 -3.47 2.46 -7.73
N GLY A 21 -4.18 1.34 -7.82
CA GLY A 21 -4.93 0.94 -9.02
C GLY A 21 -6.00 1.96 -9.40
N ILE A 22 -6.80 2.41 -8.44
CA ILE A 22 -7.82 3.44 -8.63
C ILE A 22 -7.18 4.74 -9.11
N CYS A 23 -6.11 5.21 -8.45
CA CYS A 23 -5.43 6.45 -8.84
C CYS A 23 -4.84 6.37 -10.24
N LYS A 24 -4.31 5.19 -10.63
CA LYS A 24 -3.79 4.97 -11.98
C LYS A 24 -4.88 5.10 -13.04
N GLN A 25 -6.05 4.50 -12.81
CA GLN A 25 -7.19 4.62 -13.71
C GLN A 25 -7.74 6.05 -13.73
N ALA A 26 -7.89 6.68 -12.57
CA ALA A 26 -8.38 8.05 -12.45
C ALA A 26 -7.47 9.07 -13.15
N MET A 27 -6.14 8.84 -13.19
CA MET A 27 -5.25 9.65 -14.03
C MET A 27 -5.52 9.48 -15.53
N ILE A 28 -5.90 8.29 -16.00
CA ILE A 28 -6.26 8.07 -17.41
C ILE A 28 -7.56 8.82 -17.74
N ASP A 29 -8.55 8.72 -16.85
CA ASP A 29 -9.89 9.30 -17.04
C ASP A 29 -9.95 10.81 -16.75
N ALA A 30 -8.90 11.39 -16.14
CA ALA A 30 -8.85 12.80 -15.78
C ALA A 30 -8.98 13.72 -17.00
N ASN A 31 -10.00 14.58 -16.96
CA ASN A 31 -10.31 15.58 -17.98
C ASN A 31 -9.53 16.90 -17.83
N ASP A 32 -8.78 17.07 -16.73
CA ASP A 32 -7.94 18.22 -16.46
C ASP A 32 -6.60 17.83 -15.80
N GLU A 33 -5.58 18.65 -16.02
CA GLU A 33 -4.22 18.43 -15.52
C GLU A 33 -4.12 18.53 -13.98
N SER A 34 -4.94 19.37 -13.33
CA SER A 34 -4.92 19.50 -11.87
C SER A 34 -5.43 18.23 -11.17
N CYS A 35 -6.51 17.62 -11.69
CA CYS A 35 -7.01 16.34 -11.22
C CYS A 35 -5.99 15.22 -11.44
N ARG A 36 -5.32 15.21 -12.60
CA ARG A 36 -4.24 14.25 -12.90
C ARG A 36 -3.08 14.39 -11.92
N ALA A 37 -2.67 15.62 -11.60
CA ALA A 37 -1.61 15.89 -10.63
C ALA A 37 -1.96 15.39 -9.22
N MET A 38 -3.20 15.60 -8.78
CA MET A 38 -3.70 15.10 -7.50
C MET A 38 -3.61 13.57 -7.42
N TYR A 39 -4.17 12.85 -8.40
CA TYR A 39 -4.09 11.39 -8.43
C TYR A 39 -2.67 10.87 -8.59
N SER A 40 -1.79 11.59 -9.29
CA SER A 40 -0.36 11.25 -9.39
C SER A 40 0.34 11.34 -8.03
N ALA A 41 0.05 12.36 -7.24
CA ALA A 41 0.61 12.51 -5.89
C ALA A 41 0.16 11.36 -4.98
N ILE A 42 -1.13 11.06 -4.95
CA ILE A 42 -1.68 9.95 -4.16
C ILE A 42 -1.08 8.62 -4.61
N TYR A 43 -0.99 8.37 -5.93
CA TYR A 43 -0.38 7.17 -6.49
C TYR A 43 1.07 6.97 -5.99
N LYS A 44 1.89 8.02 -6.05
CA LYS A 44 3.29 7.95 -5.60
C LYS A 44 3.40 7.64 -4.10
N ASP A 45 2.51 8.18 -3.28
CA ASP A 45 2.50 7.88 -1.85
C ASP A 45 2.00 6.45 -1.58
N CYS A 46 1.01 5.95 -2.33
CA CYS A 46 0.61 4.55 -2.28
C CYS A 46 1.79 3.61 -2.64
N GLU A 47 2.60 3.93 -3.65
CA GLU A 47 3.78 3.14 -4.00
C GLU A 47 4.81 3.10 -2.85
N LYS A 48 5.06 4.25 -2.20
CA LYS A 48 5.92 4.31 -1.01
C LYS A 48 5.35 3.44 0.13
N HIS A 49 4.06 3.55 0.42
CA HIS A 49 3.42 2.75 1.46
C HIS A 49 3.49 1.26 1.17
N ILE A 50 3.27 0.83 -0.08
CA ILE A 50 3.41 -0.57 -0.51
C ILE A 50 4.83 -1.07 -0.24
N ALA A 51 5.86 -0.29 -0.59
CA ALA A 51 7.25 -0.66 -0.36
C ALA A 51 7.55 -0.80 1.14
N MET A 52 7.10 0.14 1.97
CA MET A 52 7.27 0.10 3.42
C MET A 52 6.60 -1.14 4.03
N LEU A 53 5.34 -1.42 3.65
CA LEU A 53 4.59 -2.55 4.16
C LEU A 53 5.23 -3.89 3.75
N LYS A 54 5.69 -4.02 2.50
CA LYS A 54 6.45 -5.20 2.06
C LYS A 54 7.75 -5.36 2.86
N GLY A 55 8.46 -4.26 3.14
CA GLY A 55 9.65 -4.26 3.98
C GLY A 55 9.37 -4.78 5.39
N GLU A 56 8.28 -4.33 6.00
CA GLU A 56 7.87 -4.76 7.34
C GLU A 56 7.49 -6.25 7.38
N ILE A 57 6.79 -6.75 6.35
CA ILE A 57 6.47 -8.18 6.21
C ILE A 57 7.76 -9.02 6.20
N GLU A 58 8.73 -8.63 5.39
CA GLU A 58 10.00 -9.34 5.29
C GLU A 58 10.82 -9.25 6.59
N LEU A 59 10.78 -8.11 7.29
CA LEU A 59 11.41 -7.96 8.60
C LEU A 59 10.78 -8.90 9.64
N HIS A 60 9.45 -8.96 9.70
CA HIS A 60 8.72 -9.83 10.62
C HIS A 60 9.00 -11.31 10.34
N LYS A 61 9.07 -11.73 9.08
CA LYS A 61 9.47 -13.09 8.70
C LYS A 61 10.89 -13.42 9.16
N LYS A 62 11.86 -12.53 8.90
CA LYS A 62 13.26 -12.71 9.33
C LYS A 62 13.40 -12.80 10.85
N GLN A 63 12.59 -12.05 11.59
CA GLN A 63 12.57 -12.05 13.05
C GLN A 63 11.75 -13.20 13.65
N GLN A 64 11.23 -14.13 12.83
CA GLN A 64 10.32 -15.20 13.25
C GLN A 64 9.07 -14.69 14.00
N LYS A 65 8.65 -13.45 13.73
CA LYS A 65 7.46 -12.79 14.30
C LYS A 65 6.21 -12.96 13.44
N TRP A 66 6.33 -13.59 12.28
CA TRP A 66 5.25 -13.70 11.31
C TRP A 66 4.15 -14.70 11.71
N ASP A 67 4.56 -15.91 12.11
CA ASP A 67 3.65 -17.02 12.47
C ASP A 67 3.51 -17.23 13.98
N VAL A 68 3.87 -16.24 14.78
CA VAL A 68 3.79 -16.32 16.24
C VAL A 68 2.31 -16.34 16.64
N LYS A 69 1.86 -17.52 17.10
CA LYS A 69 0.51 -17.75 17.65
C LYS A 69 0.24 -16.87 18.87
#